data_AF-A0A0H2VX75-F1
#
_entry.id   AF-A0A0H2VX75-F1
#
_cell.length_a   1.000
_cell.length_b   1.000
_cell.length_c   1.000
_cell.angle_alpha   90.00
_cell.angle_beta   90.00
_cell.angle_gamma   90.00
#
_symmetry.space_group_name_H-M   'P 1'
#
loop_
_entity.id
_entity.type
_entity.pdbx_description
1 polymer ?
#
loop_
_entity_poly.entity_id
_entity_poly.type
_entity_poly.pdbx_seq_one_letter_code
_entity_poly.pdbx_strand_id
1 'polypeptide(L)'
;MFTKTAQLWHNATPHPHWCGLTLLAIDGVFWRTPDTPENDAAFPRQTHAGNPALYPQVKMVCQMELTSHLLTAAAFGTMKNSENELAEQLIEQTGDNTLTLMDKGYYSLGLLNGWSLAGEHRHWMIPLRKGAQYEELRKLGKGDHLVKLKTSPQARKKWPGLGNEVTARLLTVTRKGKVCHLLTSMTDAMRFPGGEMADLYSHRWEIELGYREIKQTMQLSRLTLRSKKPELVEQELWGVLLAYNLVRYQMIKMAEHLKGYWPNQLSFSESCGMVMRMLMTLQGASPGRIPELMRDLASMGQLVKLPTRRGRAFPRVVKERPWKYPTAPKKSQSVA
;
A
#
# COMPACT_ATOMS: atom_id res chain seq x y z
N MET A 1 19.38 1.08 1.44
CA MET A 1 19.29 -0.38 1.70
C MET A 1 17.94 -0.93 1.26
N PHE A 2 16.83 -0.41 1.81
CA PHE A 2 15.46 -0.84 1.48
C PHE A 2 15.21 -1.01 -0.03
N THR A 3 15.48 0.01 -0.86
CA THR A 3 15.25 -0.06 -2.31
C THR A 3 15.96 -1.24 -2.97
N LYS A 4 17.22 -1.50 -2.59
CA LYS A 4 18.00 -2.62 -3.15
C LYS A 4 17.41 -3.96 -2.73
N THR A 5 17.07 -4.14 -1.46
CA THR A 5 16.51 -5.41 -0.97
C THR A 5 15.09 -5.65 -1.48
N ALA A 6 14.26 -4.60 -1.56
CA ALA A 6 12.93 -4.63 -2.16
C ALA A 6 13.00 -5.09 -3.62
N GLN A 7 13.89 -4.50 -4.43
CA GLN A 7 14.08 -4.91 -5.82
C GLN A 7 14.55 -6.36 -5.95
N LEU A 8 15.56 -6.76 -5.16
CA LEU A 8 16.11 -8.12 -5.20
C LEU A 8 15.05 -9.16 -4.82
N TRP A 9 14.30 -8.92 -3.75
CA TRP A 9 13.27 -9.85 -3.28
C TRP A 9 12.06 -9.89 -4.20
N HIS A 10 11.65 -8.74 -4.75
CA HIS A 10 10.58 -8.68 -5.75
C HIS A 10 10.95 -9.46 -7.01
N ASN A 11 12.16 -9.25 -7.55
CA ASN A 11 12.63 -9.96 -8.75
C ASN A 11 12.84 -11.46 -8.53
N ALA A 12 13.23 -11.86 -7.31
CA ALA A 12 13.41 -13.26 -6.96
C ALA A 12 12.09 -14.00 -6.68
N THR A 13 10.96 -13.28 -6.61
CA THR A 13 9.66 -13.86 -6.30
C THR A 13 8.85 -14.06 -7.58
N PRO A 14 8.41 -15.30 -7.89
CA PRO A 14 7.54 -15.56 -9.03
C PRO A 14 6.10 -15.13 -8.69
N HIS A 15 5.81 -13.84 -8.83
CA HIS A 15 4.48 -13.30 -8.59
C HIS A 15 3.47 -13.85 -9.62
N PRO A 16 2.22 -14.13 -9.22
CA PRO A 16 1.17 -14.45 -10.17
C PRO A 16 0.82 -13.23 -11.02
N HIS A 17 0.48 -13.48 -12.28
CA HIS A 17 0.10 -12.45 -13.23
C HIS A 17 -1.37 -12.58 -13.64
N TRP A 18 -2.02 -11.44 -13.84
CA TRP A 18 -3.32 -11.35 -14.48
C TRP A 18 -3.17 -10.66 -15.84
N CYS A 19 -3.52 -11.34 -16.93
CA CYS A 19 -3.30 -10.83 -18.30
C CYS A 19 -1.86 -10.36 -18.57
N GLY A 20 -0.87 -11.04 -17.96
CA GLY A 20 0.55 -10.69 -18.03
C GLY A 20 0.96 -9.52 -17.13
N LEU A 21 0.07 -9.03 -16.25
CA LEU A 21 0.34 -7.91 -15.35
C LEU A 21 0.52 -8.37 -13.89
N THR A 22 1.54 -7.86 -13.22
CA THR A 22 1.68 -7.96 -11.76
C THR A 22 0.77 -6.96 -11.06
N LEU A 23 0.03 -7.41 -10.05
CA LEU A 23 -0.89 -6.55 -9.32
C LEU A 23 -0.19 -5.79 -8.20
N LEU A 24 -0.23 -4.47 -8.29
CA LEU A 24 0.31 -3.55 -7.30
C LEU A 24 -0.80 -2.71 -6.69
N ALA A 25 -0.60 -2.18 -5.50
CA ALA A 25 -1.44 -1.11 -4.95
C ALA A 25 -0.59 0.00 -4.38
N ILE A 26 -1.14 1.21 -4.38
CA ILE A 26 -0.57 2.37 -3.72
C ILE A 26 -1.57 2.97 -2.76
N ASP A 27 -1.08 3.33 -1.58
CA ASP A 27 -1.90 3.98 -0.58
C ASP A 27 -1.06 4.79 0.41
N GLY A 28 -1.71 5.78 1.03
CA GLY A 28 -1.08 6.63 2.03
C GLY A 28 -1.25 6.10 3.44
N VAL A 29 -0.28 6.37 4.30
CA VAL A 29 -0.36 6.08 5.73
C VAL A 29 0.36 7.16 6.53
N PHE A 30 -0.15 7.42 7.72
CA PHE A 30 0.43 8.37 8.66
C PHE A 30 1.07 7.67 9.85
N TRP A 31 2.20 8.18 10.28
CA TRP A 31 2.92 7.79 11.48
C TRP A 31 2.99 8.96 12.44
N ARG A 32 2.74 8.71 13.73
CA ARG A 32 2.87 9.73 14.76
C ARG A 32 4.28 9.66 15.32
N THR A 33 4.91 10.80 15.54
CA THR A 33 6.20 10.88 16.20
C THR A 33 6.01 11.28 17.67
N PRO A 34 7.02 11.06 18.54
CA PRO A 34 7.07 11.71 19.83
C PRO A 34 6.94 13.23 19.69
N ASP A 35 6.22 13.86 20.63
CA ASP A 35 6.02 15.31 20.70
C ASP A 35 7.28 15.97 21.30
N THR A 36 8.28 16.20 20.45
CA THR A 36 9.50 16.94 20.77
C THR A 36 9.54 18.22 19.93
N PRO A 37 10.19 19.31 20.41
CA PRO A 37 10.31 20.54 19.63
C PRO A 37 10.90 20.33 18.23
N GLU A 38 11.90 19.46 18.11
CA GLU A 38 12.55 19.11 16.85
C GLU A 38 11.60 18.38 15.89
N ASN A 39 10.88 17.37 16.38
CA ASN A 39 9.90 16.64 15.57
C ASN A 39 8.70 17.52 15.18
N ASP A 40 8.23 18.40 16.06
CA ASP A 40 7.11 19.30 15.77
C ASP A 40 7.46 20.31 14.67
N ALA A 41 8.69 20.82 14.68
CA ALA A 41 9.21 21.70 13.64
C ALA A 41 9.35 20.99 12.28
N ALA A 42 9.84 19.74 12.28
CA ALA A 42 10.07 18.96 11.07
C ALA A 42 8.78 18.34 10.48
N PHE A 43 7.85 17.90 11.32
CA PHE A 43 6.67 17.12 10.92
C PHE A 43 5.35 17.79 11.33
N PRO A 44 4.86 18.76 10.53
CA PRO A 44 3.63 19.49 10.80
C PRO A 44 2.45 18.60 11.18
N ARG A 45 1.71 18.99 12.22
CA ARG A 45 0.49 18.27 12.65
C ARG A 45 -0.62 18.44 11.63
N GLN A 46 -1.45 17.41 11.46
CA GLN A 46 -2.67 17.54 10.67
C GLN A 46 -3.68 18.43 11.40
N THR A 47 -4.31 19.36 10.70
CA THR A 47 -5.35 20.24 11.27
C THR A 47 -6.72 19.79 10.79
N HIS A 48 -7.64 19.54 11.73
CA HIS A 48 -9.04 19.23 11.46
C HIS A 48 -9.94 20.28 12.09
N ALA A 49 -10.75 20.97 11.27
CA ALA A 49 -11.63 22.05 11.72
C ALA A 49 -10.91 23.10 12.60
N GLY A 50 -9.72 23.51 12.19
CA GLY A 50 -8.88 24.48 12.93
C GLY A 50 -8.13 23.92 14.14
N ASN A 51 -8.34 22.66 14.53
CA ASN A 51 -7.65 22.05 15.66
C ASN A 51 -6.51 21.13 15.16
N PRO A 52 -5.25 21.35 15.60
CA PRO A 52 -4.15 20.47 15.25
C PRO A 52 -4.28 19.12 15.96
N ALA A 53 -3.78 18.07 15.32
CA ALA A 53 -3.65 16.75 15.92
C ALA A 53 -2.77 16.79 17.18
N LEU A 54 -2.91 15.77 18.03
CA LEU A 54 -2.17 15.68 19.29
C LEU A 54 -0.67 15.49 19.08
N TYR A 55 -0.25 14.85 17.99
CA TYR A 55 1.16 14.51 17.73
C TYR A 55 1.62 15.08 16.38
N PRO A 56 2.93 15.35 16.21
CA PRO A 56 3.54 15.54 14.91
C PRO A 56 3.41 14.27 14.05
N GLN A 57 3.33 14.43 12.72
CA GLN A 57 2.96 13.34 11.81
C GLN A 57 3.83 13.30 10.56
N VAL A 58 4.38 12.12 10.29
CA VAL A 58 5.01 11.77 9.02
C VAL A 58 3.96 11.16 8.11
N LYS A 59 3.89 11.65 6.87
CA LYS A 59 3.10 11.05 5.78
C LYS A 59 4.01 10.11 5.01
N MET A 60 3.50 8.93 4.68
CA MET A 60 4.21 7.93 3.90
C MET A 60 3.27 7.37 2.85
N VAL A 61 3.75 7.22 1.62
CA VAL A 61 3.04 6.48 0.56
C VAL A 61 3.90 5.27 0.22
N CYS A 62 3.28 4.09 0.17
CA CYS A 62 3.95 2.86 -0.24
C CYS A 62 3.29 2.26 -1.46
N GLN A 63 4.10 1.53 -2.23
CA GLN A 63 3.66 0.60 -3.24
C GLN A 63 3.87 -0.83 -2.75
N MET A 64 2.87 -1.68 -2.97
CA MET A 64 2.86 -3.07 -2.51
C MET A 64 2.46 -4.00 -3.64
N GLU A 65 3.13 -5.14 -3.78
CA GLU A 65 2.64 -6.27 -4.58
C GLU A 65 1.62 -7.09 -3.78
N LEU A 66 0.44 -7.35 -4.36
CA LEU A 66 -0.76 -7.74 -3.60
C LEU A 66 -0.85 -9.20 -3.18
N THR A 67 -0.04 -10.11 -3.74
CA THR A 67 -0.08 -11.54 -3.37
C THR A 67 0.96 -11.91 -2.32
N SER A 68 2.13 -11.28 -2.37
CA SER A 68 3.21 -11.42 -1.40
C SER A 68 3.14 -10.40 -0.27
N HIS A 69 2.46 -9.28 -0.51
CA HIS A 69 2.51 -8.06 0.31
C HIS A 69 3.92 -7.47 0.45
N LEU A 70 4.85 -7.77 -0.45
CA LEU A 70 6.14 -7.07 -0.49
C LEU A 70 5.93 -5.60 -0.84
N LEU A 71 6.56 -4.71 -0.06
CA LEU A 71 6.64 -3.29 -0.40
C LEU A 71 7.74 -3.11 -1.44
N THR A 72 7.40 -2.62 -2.62
CA THR A 72 8.36 -2.42 -3.72
C THR A 72 8.97 -1.02 -3.69
N ALA A 73 8.21 -0.04 -3.22
CA ALA A 73 8.65 1.36 -3.16
C ALA A 73 7.96 2.08 -1.98
N ALA A 74 8.60 3.14 -1.48
CA ALA A 74 8.02 4.02 -0.46
C ALA A 74 8.61 5.44 -0.58
N ALA A 75 7.79 6.44 -0.24
CA ALA A 75 8.18 7.84 -0.18
C ALA A 75 7.67 8.46 1.12
N PHE A 76 8.51 9.27 1.76
CA PHE A 76 8.17 9.99 2.99
C PHE A 76 7.96 11.47 2.69
N GLY A 77 7.09 12.08 3.48
CA GLY A 77 6.88 13.51 3.47
C GLY A 77 6.13 13.96 4.71
N THR A 78 5.62 15.17 4.64
CA THR A 78 4.92 15.80 5.76
C THR A 78 3.43 15.93 5.46
N MET A 79 2.66 16.43 6.42
CA MET A 79 1.26 16.78 6.20
C MET A 79 1.07 17.92 5.17
N LYS A 80 2.13 18.67 4.81
CA LYS A 80 2.09 19.69 3.75
C LYS A 80 2.12 19.09 2.34
N ASN A 81 2.76 17.94 2.16
CA ASN A 81 2.84 17.26 0.87
C ASN A 81 1.51 16.59 0.56
N SER A 82 1.07 16.58 -0.70
CA SER A 82 -0.08 15.77 -1.10
C SER A 82 0.32 14.29 -1.25
N GLU A 83 -0.63 13.36 -1.12
CA GLU A 83 -0.34 11.94 -1.41
C GLU A 83 0.01 11.72 -2.89
N ASN A 84 -0.54 12.54 -3.79
CA ASN A 84 -0.17 12.54 -5.20
C ASN A 84 1.31 12.90 -5.38
N GLU A 85 1.82 13.93 -4.71
CA GLU A 85 3.25 14.32 -4.77
C GLU A 85 4.19 13.22 -4.27
N LEU A 86 3.76 12.43 -3.28
CA LEU A 86 4.55 11.30 -2.80
C LEU A 86 4.45 10.10 -3.75
N ALA A 87 3.28 9.84 -4.33
CA ALA A 87 3.12 8.81 -5.36
C ALA A 87 3.95 9.10 -6.61
N GLU A 88 4.09 10.37 -7.01
CA GLU A 88 4.95 10.80 -8.12
C GLU A 88 6.39 10.28 -7.98
N GLN A 89 6.92 10.22 -6.76
CA GLN A 89 8.28 9.73 -6.48
C GLN A 89 8.43 8.21 -6.67
N LEU A 90 7.32 7.47 -6.76
CA LEU A 90 7.30 6.02 -6.91
C LEU A 90 7.23 5.59 -8.39
N ILE A 91 7.02 6.53 -9.31
CA ILE A 91 6.87 6.24 -10.75
C ILE A 91 8.10 5.52 -11.31
N GLU A 92 9.30 6.07 -11.06
CA GLU A 92 10.57 5.51 -11.55
C GLU A 92 10.90 4.14 -10.93
N GLN A 93 10.37 3.86 -9.74
CA GLN A 93 10.57 2.59 -9.04
C GLN A 93 9.56 1.52 -9.42
N THR A 94 8.50 1.88 -10.16
CA THR A 94 7.49 0.93 -10.59
C THR A 94 7.99 0.15 -11.79
N GLY A 95 7.91 -1.18 -11.75
CA GLY A 95 8.28 -2.03 -12.88
C GLY A 95 7.26 -1.99 -14.03
N ASP A 96 7.68 -2.53 -15.17
CA ASP A 96 6.84 -2.71 -16.35
C ASP A 96 5.89 -3.91 -16.21
N ASN A 97 4.87 -3.97 -17.05
CA ASN A 97 3.83 -5.01 -17.02
C ASN A 97 3.14 -5.09 -15.66
N THR A 98 2.63 -3.94 -15.19
CA THR A 98 2.00 -3.82 -13.87
C THR A 98 0.61 -3.23 -13.97
N LEU A 99 -0.27 -3.61 -13.04
CA LEU A 99 -1.54 -2.93 -12.80
C LEU A 99 -1.53 -2.37 -11.38
N THR A 100 -1.44 -1.05 -11.24
CA THR A 100 -1.46 -0.35 -9.95
C THR A 100 -2.88 0.07 -9.57
N LEU A 101 -3.39 -0.51 -8.49
CA LEU A 101 -4.68 -0.18 -7.89
C LEU A 101 -4.53 1.02 -6.95
N MET A 102 -5.30 2.08 -7.20
CA MET A 102 -5.24 3.33 -6.45
C MET A 102 -6.60 3.68 -5.83
N ASP A 103 -6.61 4.39 -4.71
CA ASP A 103 -7.84 5.01 -4.20
C ASP A 103 -8.18 6.27 -5.01
N LYS A 104 -9.45 6.66 -4.95
CA LYS A 104 -10.04 7.88 -5.51
C LYS A 104 -9.30 9.16 -5.13
N GLY A 105 -8.56 9.19 -4.02
CA GLY A 105 -7.68 10.30 -3.64
C GLY A 105 -6.54 10.58 -4.63
N TYR A 106 -6.15 9.56 -5.41
CA TYR A 106 -5.11 9.66 -6.43
C TYR A 106 -5.62 10.10 -7.81
N TYR A 107 -6.86 10.62 -7.88
CA TYR A 107 -7.43 11.10 -9.14
C TYR A 107 -6.74 12.40 -9.59
N SER A 108 -5.66 12.24 -10.34
CA SER A 108 -4.86 13.29 -10.98
C SER A 108 -4.47 12.82 -12.37
N LEU A 109 -5.05 13.40 -13.43
CA LEU A 109 -4.78 12.96 -14.81
C LEU A 109 -3.31 13.12 -15.19
N GLY A 110 -2.61 14.09 -14.62
CA GLY A 110 -1.17 14.24 -14.81
C GLY A 110 -0.38 13.08 -14.22
N LEU A 111 -0.65 12.73 -12.96
CA LEU A 111 -0.03 11.58 -12.29
C LEU A 111 -0.35 10.28 -13.03
N LEU A 112 -1.61 10.03 -13.34
CA LEU A 112 -2.07 8.80 -13.99
C LEU A 112 -1.49 8.63 -15.40
N ASN A 113 -1.41 9.72 -16.17
CA ASN A 113 -0.76 9.72 -17.48
C ASN A 113 0.75 9.49 -17.35
N GLY A 114 1.43 10.23 -16.46
CA GLY A 114 2.85 10.05 -16.18
C GLY A 114 3.18 8.62 -15.74
N TRP A 115 2.32 8.01 -14.92
CA TRP A 115 2.46 6.62 -14.48
C TRP A 115 2.47 5.63 -15.65
N SER A 116 1.60 5.85 -16.63
CA SER A 116 1.44 4.95 -17.78
C SER A 116 2.56 5.13 -18.81
N LEU A 117 3.10 6.35 -18.93
CA LEU A 117 4.13 6.70 -19.91
C LEU A 117 5.56 6.44 -19.43
N ALA A 118 5.77 6.24 -18.12
CA ALA A 118 7.10 6.04 -17.54
C ALA A 118 7.73 4.67 -17.82
N GLY A 119 7.02 3.76 -18.50
CA GLY A 119 7.55 2.47 -18.90
C GLY A 119 6.56 1.68 -19.75
N GLU A 120 6.79 0.38 -19.88
CA GLU A 120 6.03 -0.49 -20.76
C GLU A 120 4.88 -1.17 -20.03
N HIS A 121 3.67 -1.11 -20.61
CA HIS A 121 2.46 -1.75 -20.06
C HIS A 121 2.21 -1.45 -18.58
N ARG A 122 2.45 -0.20 -18.16
CA ARG A 122 2.13 0.28 -16.81
C ARG A 122 0.69 0.77 -16.79
N HIS A 123 -0.17 0.01 -16.13
CA HIS A 123 -1.58 0.31 -16.04
C HIS A 123 -1.97 0.75 -14.64
N TRP A 124 -3.06 1.51 -14.55
CA TRP A 124 -3.66 1.90 -13.28
C TRP A 124 -5.16 1.64 -13.29
N MET A 125 -5.74 1.48 -12.10
CA MET A 125 -7.18 1.42 -11.92
C MET A 125 -7.59 2.15 -10.64
N ILE A 126 -8.60 3.02 -10.75
CA ILE A 126 -9.05 3.94 -9.69
C ILE A 126 -10.59 4.09 -9.73
N PRO A 127 -11.28 4.31 -8.59
CA PRO A 127 -12.69 4.68 -8.61
C PRO A 127 -12.87 6.07 -9.19
N LEU A 128 -13.88 6.23 -10.04
CA LEU A 128 -14.20 7.53 -10.63
C LEU A 128 -14.60 8.54 -9.54
N ARG A 129 -14.09 9.76 -9.64
CA ARG A 129 -14.47 10.86 -8.75
C ARG A 129 -15.95 11.25 -8.95
N LYS A 130 -16.64 11.65 -7.86
CA LYS A 130 -18.03 12.13 -7.97
C LYS A 130 -18.03 13.43 -8.79
N GLY A 131 -18.89 13.51 -9.80
CA GLY A 131 -19.00 14.67 -10.68
C GLY A 131 -17.86 14.80 -11.70
N ALA A 132 -17.04 13.76 -11.89
CA ALA A 132 -16.05 13.74 -12.97
C ALA A 132 -16.74 13.86 -14.33
N GLN A 133 -16.28 14.81 -15.14
CA GLN A 133 -16.77 15.03 -16.49
C GLN A 133 -15.93 14.21 -17.47
N TYR A 134 -16.59 13.48 -18.35
CA TYR A 134 -15.97 12.69 -19.40
C TYR A 134 -16.89 12.67 -20.62
N GLU A 135 -16.28 12.46 -21.78
CA GLU A 135 -16.97 12.26 -23.05
C GLU A 135 -16.88 10.78 -23.42
N GLU A 136 -18.01 10.15 -23.73
CA GLU A 136 -18.03 8.76 -24.19
C GLU A 136 -17.60 8.72 -25.67
N LEU A 137 -16.54 7.97 -25.96
CA LEU A 137 -16.05 7.77 -27.33
C LEU A 137 -16.71 6.57 -27.99
N ARG A 138 -16.81 5.46 -27.25
CA ARG A 138 -17.32 4.20 -27.77
C ARG A 138 -17.77 3.29 -26.63
N LYS A 139 -18.89 2.61 -26.82
CA LYS A 139 -19.32 1.51 -25.96
C LYS A 139 -18.57 0.22 -26.31
N LEU A 140 -17.94 -0.42 -25.33
CA LEU A 140 -17.23 -1.69 -25.47
C LEU A 140 -18.11 -2.88 -25.06
N GLY A 141 -19.08 -2.63 -24.16
CA GLY A 141 -20.01 -3.64 -23.67
C GLY A 141 -21.04 -3.06 -22.71
N LYS A 142 -21.78 -3.92 -22.01
CA LYS A 142 -22.75 -3.48 -20.98
C LYS A 142 -21.99 -2.90 -19.78
N GLY A 143 -22.11 -1.59 -19.57
CA GLY A 143 -21.41 -0.90 -18.48
C GLY A 143 -19.91 -0.77 -18.72
N ASP A 144 -19.45 -0.90 -19.95
CA ASP A 144 -18.03 -0.82 -20.32
C ASP A 144 -17.87 0.12 -21.50
N HIS A 145 -17.13 1.21 -21.29
CA HIS A 145 -17.08 2.36 -22.20
C HIS A 145 -15.65 2.87 -22.32
N LEU A 146 -15.24 3.20 -23.54
CA LEU A 146 -14.05 4.00 -23.77
C LEU A 146 -14.45 5.47 -23.65
N VAL A 147 -13.77 6.21 -22.77
CA VAL A 147 -14.07 7.59 -22.43
C VAL A 147 -12.85 8.48 -22.59
N LYS A 148 -13.11 9.77 -22.76
CA LYS A 148 -12.13 10.82 -22.90
C LYS A 148 -12.28 11.83 -21.76
N LEU A 149 -11.17 12.17 -21.14
CA LEU A 149 -11.10 13.05 -19.97
C LEU A 149 -10.29 14.30 -20.32
N LYS A 150 -10.89 15.48 -20.14
CA LYS A 150 -10.21 16.75 -20.39
C LYS A 150 -9.22 17.06 -19.25
N THR A 151 -8.00 17.44 -19.61
CA THR A 151 -6.97 17.82 -18.65
C THR A 151 -7.07 19.31 -18.31
N SER A 152 -6.62 19.70 -17.12
CA SER A 152 -6.60 21.11 -16.71
C SER A 152 -5.30 21.80 -17.17
N PRO A 153 -5.32 23.12 -17.46
CA PRO A 153 -4.11 23.87 -17.76
C PRO A 153 -3.04 23.77 -16.65
N GLN A 154 -3.46 23.75 -15.39
CA GLN A 154 -2.57 23.58 -14.24
C GLN A 154 -1.86 22.21 -14.26
N ALA A 155 -2.57 21.14 -14.60
CA ALA A 155 -1.98 19.81 -14.71
C ALA A 155 -0.96 19.76 -15.87
N ARG A 156 -1.27 20.36 -17.02
CA ARG A 156 -0.35 20.42 -18.17
C ARG A 156 0.91 21.25 -17.89
N LYS A 157 0.80 22.31 -17.08
CA LYS A 157 1.96 23.08 -16.63
C LYS A 157 2.90 22.24 -15.76
N LYS A 158 2.35 21.39 -14.89
CA LYS A 158 3.14 20.48 -14.04
C LYS A 158 3.70 19.29 -14.81
N TRP A 159 2.96 18.81 -15.82
CA TRP A 159 3.29 17.62 -16.62
C TRP A 159 3.44 17.97 -18.10
N PRO A 160 4.65 18.30 -18.58
CA PRO A 160 4.87 18.74 -19.96
C PRO A 160 4.43 17.73 -21.03
N GLY A 161 4.43 16.42 -20.72
CA GLY A 161 3.96 15.35 -21.61
C GLY A 161 2.43 15.10 -21.58
N LEU A 162 1.67 15.88 -20.81
CA LEU A 162 0.23 15.70 -20.67
C LEU A 162 -0.51 16.45 -21.80
N GLY A 163 -1.19 15.71 -22.66
CA GLY A 163 -2.06 16.27 -23.70
C GLY A 163 -3.30 16.99 -23.14
N ASN A 164 -4.10 17.59 -24.03
CA ASN A 164 -5.38 18.21 -23.64
C ASN A 164 -6.41 17.20 -23.13
N GLU A 165 -6.23 15.93 -23.51
CA GLU A 165 -7.19 14.86 -23.28
C GLU A 165 -6.44 13.57 -22.94
N VAL A 166 -7.01 12.77 -22.05
CA VAL A 166 -6.54 11.42 -21.73
C VAL A 166 -7.67 10.44 -22.03
N THR A 167 -7.36 9.39 -22.80
CA THR A 167 -8.30 8.30 -23.06
C THR A 167 -8.17 7.26 -21.95
N ALA A 168 -9.30 6.80 -21.43
CA ALA A 168 -9.37 5.78 -20.39
C ALA A 168 -10.60 4.91 -20.61
N ARG A 169 -10.63 3.74 -19.97
CA ARG A 169 -11.80 2.85 -19.96
C ARG A 169 -12.57 3.03 -18.67
N LEU A 170 -13.88 3.18 -18.79
CA LEU A 170 -14.84 3.35 -17.72
C LEU A 170 -15.69 2.08 -17.59
N LEU A 171 -15.63 1.47 -16.42
CA LEU A 171 -16.35 0.25 -16.08
C LEU A 171 -17.38 0.55 -14.99
N THR A 172 -18.61 0.12 -15.19
CA THR A 172 -19.71 0.20 -14.23
C THR A 172 -19.85 -1.16 -13.56
N VAL A 173 -19.55 -1.20 -12.26
CA VAL A 173 -19.55 -2.44 -11.47
C VAL A 173 -20.49 -2.30 -10.28
N THR A 174 -21.15 -3.39 -9.91
CA THR A 174 -22.02 -3.41 -8.72
C THR A 174 -21.31 -4.14 -7.60
N ARG A 175 -21.02 -3.44 -6.50
CA ARG A 175 -20.38 -4.02 -5.32
C ARG A 175 -21.29 -3.85 -4.10
N LYS A 176 -21.66 -4.98 -3.47
CA LYS A 176 -22.55 -5.00 -2.30
C LYS A 176 -23.85 -4.20 -2.51
N GLY A 177 -24.47 -4.35 -3.68
CA GLY A 177 -25.70 -3.66 -4.06
C GLY A 177 -25.54 -2.18 -4.42
N LYS A 178 -24.32 -1.61 -4.41
CA LYS A 178 -24.07 -0.23 -4.82
C LYS A 178 -23.36 -0.22 -6.17
N VAL A 179 -23.86 0.60 -7.09
CA VAL A 179 -23.19 0.88 -8.37
C VAL A 179 -21.99 1.78 -8.09
N CYS A 180 -20.82 1.38 -8.57
CA CYS A 180 -19.63 2.19 -8.60
C CYS A 180 -18.99 2.16 -9.98
N HIS A 181 -18.23 3.21 -10.30
CA HIS A 181 -17.54 3.33 -11.56
C HIS A 181 -16.04 3.24 -11.33
N LEU A 182 -15.36 2.37 -12.08
CA LEU A 182 -13.91 2.22 -12.11
C LEU A 182 -13.38 2.82 -13.40
N LEU A 183 -12.28 3.55 -13.30
CA LEU A 183 -11.56 4.11 -14.41
C LEU A 183 -10.19 3.42 -14.50
N THR A 184 -9.77 3.06 -15.71
CA THR A 184 -8.47 2.40 -15.94
C THR A 184 -7.82 2.83 -17.26
N SER A 185 -6.49 2.80 -17.33
CA SER A 185 -5.74 2.97 -18.58
C SER A 185 -5.75 1.73 -19.49
N MET A 186 -6.32 0.61 -19.06
CA MET A 186 -6.46 -0.62 -19.86
C MET A 186 -7.57 -0.49 -20.90
N THR A 187 -7.25 0.12 -22.05
CA THR A 187 -8.21 0.44 -23.12
C THR A 187 -8.51 -0.73 -24.07
N ASP A 188 -7.64 -1.73 -24.14
CA ASP A 188 -7.85 -2.95 -24.93
C ASP A 188 -8.79 -3.93 -24.22
N ALA A 189 -10.05 -3.97 -24.64
CA ALA A 189 -11.07 -4.84 -24.08
C ALA A 189 -10.89 -6.33 -24.39
N MET A 190 -10.15 -6.67 -25.44
CA MET A 190 -9.86 -8.05 -25.81
C MET A 190 -8.73 -8.62 -24.95
N ARG A 191 -7.69 -7.81 -24.70
CA ARG A 191 -6.60 -8.17 -23.79
C ARG A 191 -7.02 -8.18 -22.33
N PHE A 192 -7.89 -7.25 -21.93
CA PHE A 192 -8.26 -7.04 -20.54
C PHE A 192 -9.79 -7.17 -20.35
N PRO A 193 -10.31 -8.35 -19.99
CA PRO A 193 -11.75 -8.56 -19.82
C PRO A 193 -12.34 -7.70 -18.69
N GLY A 194 -13.46 -7.02 -18.96
CA GLY A 194 -14.09 -6.12 -17.99
C GLY A 194 -14.74 -6.84 -16.79
N GLY A 195 -15.11 -8.12 -16.95
CA GLY A 195 -15.83 -8.90 -15.94
C GLY A 195 -15.06 -9.13 -14.64
N GLU A 196 -13.73 -9.17 -14.70
CA GLU A 196 -12.86 -9.46 -13.55
C GLU A 196 -12.38 -8.19 -12.83
N MET A 197 -12.58 -7.01 -13.43
CA MET A 197 -12.04 -5.74 -12.94
C MET A 197 -12.54 -5.36 -11.55
N ALA A 198 -13.80 -5.71 -11.24
CA ALA A 198 -14.39 -5.46 -9.93
C ALA A 198 -13.68 -6.26 -8.82
N ASP A 199 -13.38 -7.52 -9.11
CA ASP A 199 -12.71 -8.43 -8.18
C ASP A 199 -11.23 -8.05 -8.03
N LEU A 200 -10.55 -7.72 -9.14
CA LEU A 200 -9.19 -7.15 -9.12
C LEU A 200 -9.13 -5.90 -8.24
N TYR A 201 -10.03 -4.93 -8.46
CA TYR A 201 -10.05 -3.71 -7.66
C TYR A 201 -10.32 -4.00 -6.16
N SER A 202 -11.03 -5.08 -5.85
CA SER A 202 -11.30 -5.47 -4.48
C SER A 202 -10.02 -5.80 -3.70
N HIS A 203 -8.97 -6.29 -4.38
CA HIS A 203 -7.65 -6.58 -3.82
C HIS A 203 -6.87 -5.32 -3.45
N ARG A 204 -7.30 -4.11 -3.83
CA ARG A 204 -6.66 -2.87 -3.33
C ARG A 204 -6.61 -2.83 -1.80
N TRP A 205 -7.58 -3.44 -1.12
CA TRP A 205 -7.63 -3.50 0.35
C TRP A 205 -6.43 -4.27 0.97
N GLU A 206 -5.70 -5.07 0.20
CA GLU A 206 -4.55 -5.82 0.69
C GLU A 206 -3.44 -4.89 1.24
N ILE A 207 -3.21 -3.70 0.64
CA ILE A 207 -2.24 -2.74 1.19
C ILE A 207 -2.66 -2.20 2.57
N GLU A 208 -3.95 -2.06 2.83
CA GLU A 208 -4.46 -1.65 4.14
C GLU A 208 -4.28 -2.76 5.19
N LEU A 209 -4.31 -4.02 4.77
CA LEU A 209 -3.91 -5.15 5.63
C LEU A 209 -2.40 -5.12 5.87
N GLY A 210 -1.60 -4.83 4.86
CA GLY A 210 -0.17 -4.56 4.99
C GLY A 210 0.15 -3.53 6.08
N TYR A 211 -0.48 -2.36 6.01
CA TYR A 211 -0.32 -1.34 7.05
C TYR A 211 -0.80 -1.79 8.42
N ARG A 212 -1.85 -2.60 8.49
CA ARG A 212 -2.30 -3.17 9.76
C ARG A 212 -1.26 -4.10 10.38
N GLU A 213 -0.63 -4.96 9.58
CA GLU A 213 0.41 -5.86 10.06
C GLU A 213 1.59 -5.08 10.64
N ILE A 214 2.05 -4.05 9.94
CA ILE A 214 3.12 -3.19 10.44
C ILE A 214 2.69 -2.51 11.74
N LYS A 215 1.53 -1.82 11.75
CA LYS A 215 1.10 -1.03 12.91
C LYS A 215 0.72 -1.86 14.13
N GLN A 216 -0.04 -2.93 13.93
CA GLN A 216 -0.59 -3.73 15.03
C GLN A 216 0.38 -4.81 15.48
N THR A 217 1.04 -5.48 14.54
CA THR A 217 1.92 -6.61 14.86
C THR A 217 3.35 -6.12 15.11
N MET A 218 4.01 -5.49 14.14
CA MET A 218 5.42 -5.10 14.31
C MET A 218 5.60 -3.94 15.30
N GLN A 219 4.69 -2.96 15.27
CA GLN A 219 4.73 -1.79 16.16
C GLN A 219 3.86 -1.95 17.41
N LEU A 220 3.31 -3.15 17.66
CA LEU A 220 2.55 -3.49 18.87
C LEU A 220 1.42 -2.50 19.18
N SER A 221 0.79 -1.94 18.16
CA SER A 221 -0.26 -0.91 18.27
C SER A 221 0.15 0.33 19.08
N ARG A 222 1.46 0.61 19.19
CA ARG A 222 1.96 1.82 19.84
C ARG A 222 1.45 3.07 19.11
N LEU A 223 1.15 4.10 19.90
CA LEU A 223 0.59 5.33 19.36
C LEU A 223 1.59 6.11 18.51
N THR A 224 2.87 6.12 18.92
CA THR A 224 3.95 6.85 18.26
C THR A 224 5.13 5.94 17.93
N LEU A 225 5.95 6.40 16.98
CA LEU A 225 7.32 5.96 16.78
C LEU A 225 8.17 6.22 18.05
N ARG A 226 9.41 5.71 18.07
CA ARG A 226 10.32 5.79 19.23
C ARG A 226 11.29 6.95 19.13
N SER A 227 11.74 7.28 17.93
CA SER A 227 12.77 8.29 17.70
C SER A 227 12.31 9.71 18.06
N LYS A 228 13.14 10.42 18.83
CA LYS A 228 12.89 11.80 19.29
C LYS A 228 13.46 12.88 18.38
N LYS A 229 14.25 12.49 17.38
CA LYS A 229 14.90 13.37 16.40
C LYS A 229 14.38 13.08 14.98
N PRO A 230 14.18 14.09 14.12
CA PRO A 230 13.61 13.90 12.79
C PRO A 230 14.37 12.91 11.90
N GLU A 231 15.69 13.02 11.86
CA GLU A 231 16.55 12.14 11.07
C GLU A 231 16.46 10.67 11.52
N LEU A 232 16.32 10.44 12.84
CA LEU A 232 16.16 9.11 13.41
C LEU A 232 14.73 8.58 13.26
N VAL A 233 13.73 9.45 13.10
CA VAL A 233 12.35 9.06 12.76
C VAL A 233 12.31 8.47 11.36
N GLU A 234 12.94 9.13 10.39
CA GLU A 234 13.03 8.60 9.02
C GLU A 234 13.83 7.30 8.97
N GLN A 235 14.95 7.23 9.69
CA GLN A 235 15.73 6.00 9.82
C GLN A 235 14.93 4.86 10.44
N GLU A 236 14.17 5.14 11.51
CA GLU A 236 13.28 4.15 12.14
C GLU A 236 12.26 3.63 11.13
N LEU A 237 11.60 4.51 10.37
CA LEU A 237 10.62 4.11 9.35
C LEU A 237 11.26 3.22 8.28
N TRP A 238 12.43 3.59 7.75
CA TRP A 238 13.13 2.72 6.79
C TRP A 238 13.48 1.34 7.39
N GLY A 239 13.89 1.30 8.66
CA GLY A 239 14.13 0.05 9.39
C GLY A 239 12.86 -0.79 9.53
N VAL A 240 11.71 -0.16 9.79
CA VAL A 240 10.41 -0.83 9.85
C VAL A 240 10.03 -1.44 8.51
N LEU A 241 10.15 -0.70 7.40
CA LEU A 241 9.81 -1.23 6.07
C LEU A 241 10.74 -2.37 5.65
N LEU A 242 12.03 -2.27 5.97
CA LEU A 242 13.01 -3.33 5.73
C LEU A 242 12.66 -4.60 6.50
N ALA A 243 12.39 -4.48 7.80
CA ALA A 243 12.03 -5.61 8.65
C ALA A 243 10.70 -6.24 8.21
N TYR A 244 9.73 -5.43 7.75
CA TYR A 244 8.47 -5.92 7.19
C TYR A 244 8.72 -6.79 5.95
N ASN A 245 9.49 -6.27 5.00
CA ASN A 245 9.82 -7.01 3.78
C ASN A 245 10.66 -8.26 4.06
N LEU A 246 11.53 -8.24 5.07
CA LEU A 246 12.26 -9.44 5.49
C LEU A 246 11.30 -10.55 5.92
N VAL A 247 10.32 -10.24 6.78
CA VAL A 247 9.30 -11.21 7.20
C VAL A 247 8.49 -11.68 6.00
N ARG A 248 8.07 -10.76 5.12
CA ARG A 248 7.33 -11.10 3.89
C ARG A 248 8.10 -12.00 2.95
N TYR A 249 9.39 -11.76 2.78
CA TYR A 249 10.23 -12.62 1.96
C TYR A 249 10.36 -14.03 2.55
N GLN A 250 10.45 -14.16 3.88
CA GLN A 250 10.41 -15.48 4.50
C GLN A 250 9.06 -16.17 4.34
N MET A 251 7.95 -15.41 4.40
CA MET A 251 6.62 -15.96 4.10
C MET A 251 6.47 -16.40 2.64
N ILE A 252 7.12 -15.73 1.69
CA ILE A 252 7.21 -16.17 0.30
C ILE A 252 7.91 -17.54 0.24
N LYS A 253 9.07 -17.67 0.88
CA LYS A 253 9.81 -18.95 0.94
C LYS A 253 9.01 -20.05 1.63
N MET A 254 8.24 -19.73 2.67
CA MET A 254 7.31 -20.69 3.26
C MET A 254 6.21 -21.12 2.29
N ALA A 255 5.62 -20.17 1.56
CA ALA A 255 4.53 -20.44 0.61
C ALA A 255 4.98 -21.29 -0.57
N GLU A 256 6.25 -21.22 -1.00
CA GLU A 256 6.83 -22.10 -2.03
C GLU A 256 6.69 -23.60 -1.68
N HIS A 257 6.65 -23.94 -0.39
CA HIS A 257 6.44 -25.32 0.09
C HIS A 257 4.95 -25.70 0.25
N LEU A 258 4.02 -24.78 -0.05
CA LEU A 258 2.59 -24.97 0.15
C LEU A 258 1.84 -24.93 -1.18
N LYS A 259 1.36 -26.08 -1.64
CA LYS A 259 0.53 -26.14 -2.85
C LYS A 259 -0.77 -25.35 -2.65
N GLY A 260 -1.01 -24.37 -3.54
CA GLY A 260 -2.26 -23.61 -3.61
C GLY A 260 -2.41 -22.49 -2.57
N TYR A 261 -1.34 -22.06 -1.91
CA TYR A 261 -1.36 -20.96 -0.96
C TYR A 261 -0.49 -19.80 -1.44
N TRP A 262 -1.03 -18.59 -1.34
CA TRP A 262 -0.29 -17.35 -1.53
C TRP A 262 0.32 -16.88 -0.21
N PRO A 263 1.44 -16.14 -0.23
CA PRO A 263 2.09 -15.66 0.99
C PRO A 263 1.18 -14.77 1.86
N ASN A 264 0.27 -14.00 1.24
CA ASN A 264 -0.73 -13.20 1.96
C ASN A 264 -1.83 -14.01 2.66
N GLN A 265 -1.89 -15.33 2.44
CA GLN A 265 -2.78 -16.27 3.14
C GLN A 265 -2.10 -16.94 4.35
N LEU A 266 -0.87 -16.53 4.66
CA LEU A 266 -0.15 -16.95 5.86
C LEU A 266 -0.26 -15.91 6.97
N SER A 267 -0.26 -16.37 8.21
CA SER A 267 -0.35 -15.55 9.41
C SER A 267 0.91 -14.73 9.58
N PHE A 268 0.81 -13.42 9.36
CA PHE A 268 1.93 -12.50 9.52
C PHE A 268 2.46 -12.47 10.96
N SER A 269 1.59 -12.55 11.98
CA SER A 269 2.00 -12.52 13.39
C SER A 269 2.81 -13.75 13.78
N GLU A 270 2.34 -14.94 13.42
CA GLU A 270 3.06 -16.19 13.70
C GLU A 270 4.37 -16.23 12.92
N SER A 271 4.36 -15.82 11.65
CA SER A 271 5.55 -15.77 10.80
C SER A 271 6.59 -14.79 11.35
N CYS A 272 6.16 -13.62 11.85
CA CYS A 272 7.04 -12.65 12.51
C CYS A 272 7.70 -13.27 13.75
N GLY A 273 6.93 -13.99 14.59
CA GLY A 273 7.46 -14.73 15.74
C GLY A 273 8.49 -15.79 15.35
N MET A 274 8.21 -16.57 14.29
CA MET A 274 9.14 -17.57 13.77
C MET A 274 10.44 -16.95 13.23
N VAL A 275 10.35 -15.85 12.48
CA VAL A 275 11.52 -15.13 11.97
C VAL A 275 12.34 -14.55 13.11
N MET A 276 11.72 -13.95 14.13
CA MET A 276 12.42 -13.46 15.32
C MET A 276 13.15 -14.59 16.05
N ARG A 277 12.51 -15.74 16.25
CA ARG A 277 13.13 -16.93 16.86
C ARG A 277 14.32 -17.43 16.03
N MET A 278 14.21 -17.43 14.70
CA MET A 278 15.32 -17.78 13.82
C MET A 278 16.49 -16.81 14.01
N LEU A 279 16.24 -15.49 14.00
CA LEU A 279 17.29 -14.48 14.20
C LEU A 279 18.01 -14.64 15.54
N MET A 280 17.29 -14.96 16.62
CA MET A 280 17.89 -15.27 17.92
C MET A 280 18.75 -16.54 17.87
N THR A 281 18.29 -17.58 17.16
CA THR A 281 19.03 -18.84 17.01
C THR A 281 20.32 -18.67 16.20
N LEU A 282 20.28 -17.81 15.17
CA LEU A 282 21.44 -17.54 14.30
C LEU A 282 22.63 -16.94 15.07
N GLN A 283 22.41 -16.27 16.20
CA GLN A 283 23.50 -15.71 17.02
C GLN A 283 24.44 -16.79 17.58
N GLY A 284 23.93 -18.01 17.82
CA GLY A 284 24.71 -19.14 18.32
C GLY A 284 24.96 -20.24 17.29
N ALA A 285 24.50 -20.07 16.05
CA ALA A 285 24.64 -21.07 15.01
C ALA A 285 25.99 -20.95 14.29
N SER A 286 26.61 -22.08 13.95
CA SER A 286 27.76 -22.09 13.05
C SER A 286 27.33 -21.66 11.64
N PRO A 287 28.19 -20.98 10.86
CA PRO A 287 27.84 -20.54 9.50
C PRO A 287 27.33 -21.65 8.58
N GLY A 288 27.87 -22.88 8.73
CA GLY A 288 27.43 -24.05 7.95
C GLY A 288 26.01 -24.52 8.26
N ARG A 289 25.45 -24.19 9.42
CA ARG A 289 24.08 -24.55 9.83
C ARG A 289 23.02 -23.55 9.33
N ILE A 290 23.42 -22.34 8.92
CA ILE A 290 22.49 -21.29 8.48
C ILE A 290 21.58 -21.76 7.32
N PRO A 291 22.10 -22.41 6.25
CA PRO A 291 21.25 -22.87 5.16
C PRO A 291 20.21 -23.92 5.60
N GLU A 292 20.56 -24.76 6.57
CA GLU A 292 19.64 -25.74 7.16
C GLU A 292 18.52 -25.03 7.93
N LEU A 293 18.86 -24.10 8.83
CA LEU A 293 17.87 -23.34 9.61
C LEU A 293 16.91 -22.55 8.71
N MET A 294 17.39 -22.01 7.58
CA MET A 294 16.54 -21.34 6.60
C MET A 294 15.57 -22.30 5.91
N ARG A 295 16.01 -23.52 5.55
CA ARG A 295 15.13 -24.55 4.99
C ARG A 295 14.11 -25.04 6.01
N ASP A 296 14.52 -25.21 7.27
CA ASP A 296 13.62 -25.59 8.36
C ASP A 296 12.51 -24.56 8.52
N LEU A 297 12.86 -23.26 8.56
CA LEU A 297 11.86 -22.19 8.63
C LEU A 297 10.90 -22.23 7.43
N ALA A 298 11.41 -22.42 6.22
CA ALA A 298 10.57 -22.50 5.01
C ALA A 298 9.61 -23.72 5.08
N SER A 299 10.06 -24.85 5.62
CA SER A 299 9.23 -26.06 5.79
C SER A 299 8.07 -25.89 6.79
N MET A 300 8.16 -24.91 7.70
CA MET A 300 7.15 -24.65 8.73
C MET A 300 5.91 -23.90 8.22
N GLY A 301 5.83 -23.59 6.92
CA GLY A 301 4.70 -22.85 6.33
C GLY A 301 3.31 -23.42 6.65
N GLN A 302 3.20 -24.73 6.86
CA GLN A 302 1.93 -25.39 7.23
C GLN A 302 1.35 -24.87 8.55
N LEU A 303 2.21 -24.51 9.51
CA LEU A 303 1.82 -24.06 10.86
C LEU A 303 1.20 -22.67 10.86
N VAL A 304 1.46 -21.87 9.82
CA VAL A 304 1.04 -20.47 9.73
C VAL A 304 -0.07 -20.25 8.72
N LYS A 305 -0.70 -21.30 8.19
CA LYS A 305 -1.84 -21.17 7.26
C LYS A 305 -3.03 -20.50 7.93
N LEU A 306 -3.57 -19.46 7.29
CA LEU A 306 -4.84 -18.90 7.69
C LEU A 306 -6.00 -19.68 7.06
N PRO A 307 -7.15 -19.81 7.77
CA PRO A 307 -8.36 -20.31 7.17
C PRO A 307 -8.87 -19.34 6.09
N THR A 308 -9.67 -19.84 5.14
CA THR A 308 -10.31 -19.01 4.12
C THR A 308 -11.08 -17.86 4.76
N ARG A 309 -10.76 -16.64 4.32
CA ARG A 309 -11.30 -15.42 4.89
C ARG A 309 -12.81 -15.36 4.69
N ARG A 310 -13.57 -15.41 5.79
CA ARG A 310 -15.02 -15.26 5.76
C ARG A 310 -15.41 -13.80 5.55
N GLY A 311 -16.55 -13.59 4.88
CA GLY A 311 -17.20 -12.28 4.82
C GLY A 311 -17.47 -11.75 6.22
N ARG A 312 -17.30 -10.45 6.43
CA ARG A 312 -17.53 -9.82 7.73
C ARG A 312 -19.01 -9.94 8.12
N ALA A 313 -19.27 -10.53 9.29
CA ALA A 313 -20.61 -10.63 9.86
C ALA A 313 -20.97 -9.49 10.85
N PHE A 314 -19.98 -8.75 11.37
CA PHE A 314 -20.19 -7.80 12.47
C PHE A 314 -19.93 -6.33 12.08
N PRO A 315 -20.68 -5.37 12.67
CA PRO A 315 -20.51 -3.94 12.40
C PRO A 315 -19.15 -3.40 12.88
N ARG A 316 -18.64 -2.34 12.22
CA ARG A 316 -17.43 -1.61 12.65
C ARG A 316 -17.77 -0.69 13.83
N VAL A 317 -18.00 -1.26 15.00
CA VAL A 317 -18.25 -0.49 16.23
C VAL A 317 -17.21 -0.86 17.27
N VAL A 318 -16.58 0.15 17.86
CA VAL A 318 -15.76 -0.01 19.05
C VAL A 318 -16.66 0.22 20.24
N LYS A 319 -16.82 -0.80 21.08
CA LYS A 319 -17.38 -0.61 22.41
C LYS A 319 -16.23 -0.17 23.31
N GLU A 320 -16.10 1.13 23.55
CA GLU A 320 -15.05 1.66 24.39
C GLU A 320 -15.25 1.22 25.85
N ARG A 321 -14.16 0.89 26.53
CA ARG A 321 -14.19 0.71 27.98
C ARG A 321 -14.32 2.09 28.63
N PRO A 322 -15.21 2.28 29.62
CA PRO A 322 -15.28 3.53 30.38
C PRO A 322 -13.91 3.83 30.99
N TRP A 323 -13.39 5.04 30.78
CA TRP A 323 -12.13 5.49 31.39
C TRP A 323 -12.42 6.25 32.69
N LYS A 324 -11.56 6.08 33.69
CA LYS A 324 -11.67 6.78 34.99
C LYS A 324 -11.42 8.29 34.88
N TYR A 325 -10.65 8.70 33.87
CA TYR A 325 -10.22 10.08 33.69
C TYR A 325 -10.79 10.69 32.38
N PRO A 326 -10.96 12.01 32.30
CA PRO A 326 -11.36 12.66 31.07
C PRO A 326 -10.26 12.56 30.00
N THR A 327 -10.66 12.46 28.73
CA THR A 327 -9.75 12.59 27.59
C THR A 327 -9.22 14.02 27.52
N ALA A 328 -7.91 14.19 27.41
CA ALA A 328 -7.27 15.50 27.35
C ALA A 328 -7.81 16.33 26.16
N PRO A 329 -8.35 17.55 26.39
CA PRO A 329 -9.05 18.28 25.33
C PRO A 329 -8.12 19.06 24.39
N LYS A 330 -6.97 19.62 24.83
CA LYS A 330 -6.01 20.39 24.00
C LYS A 330 -4.58 20.48 24.62
N LYS A 331 -3.62 20.90 23.77
CA LYS A 331 -2.13 21.06 23.84
C LYS A 331 -1.37 21.30 25.17
N SER A 332 -1.98 21.64 26.30
CA SER A 332 -1.21 22.12 27.47
C SER A 332 -0.97 21.11 28.58
N GLN A 333 -1.37 19.85 28.42
CA GLN A 333 -1.05 18.81 29.40
C GLN A 333 -0.10 17.80 28.79
N SER A 334 1.19 18.12 28.84
CA SER A 334 2.21 17.09 28.87
C SER A 334 1.94 16.27 30.14
N VAL A 335 1.47 15.03 29.99
CA VAL A 335 1.41 14.10 31.11
C VAL A 335 2.82 13.51 31.18
N ALA A 336 3.55 13.90 32.22
CA ALA A 336 4.94 13.48 32.46
C ALA A 336 5.12 11.96 32.45
#